data_AF-A0A150GUE4-F1
#
_entry.id   AF-A0A150GUE4-F1
#
_cell.length_a   1.000
_cell.length_b   1.000
_cell.length_c   1.000
_cell.angle_alpha   90.00
_cell.angle_beta   90.00
_cell.angle_gamma   90.00
#
_symmetry.space_group_name_H-M   'P 1'
#
loop_
_entity.id
_entity.type
_entity.pdbx_description
1 polymer ?
#
loop_
_entity_poly.entity_id
_entity_poly.type
_entity_poly.pdbx_seq_one_letter_code
_entity_poly.pdbx_strand_id
1 'polypeptide(L)'
;MTRRSKSPVPFTKSHTVWLLDGFHYAAQEVEVLSLKQMLSFGHNALDSPDKILKSARYVQRELPKRLARRLLDLQLLPYIVVTNPHIKKVYNQYYVSFETLRRLPTVKSLEDNADFSQLLRQHLDQHAPMLDCLATGLRECKSKELVGGCLQMDSFFDSMLRSRISRRVIAEQHLHLGNKRPAYIGTICTDLDVHESIDFAVQKTRQVCMETYGTAPDVVVSGDPQLTIPYIPAHLDYMLYELLKNAMRYGVSYAGCTGWHPLADQAQCWSDGHDGGASLRLGTGNHTRAS
;
A
#
# COMPACT_ATOMS: atom_id res chain seq x y z
N MET A 1 -55.51 -2.70 -7.34
CA MET A 1 -54.24 -1.92 -7.23
C MET A 1 -53.09 -2.90 -7.05
N THR A 2 -52.51 -3.37 -8.15
CA THR A 2 -51.49 -4.42 -8.18
C THR A 2 -50.09 -3.80 -8.24
N ARG A 3 -49.26 -4.08 -7.22
CA ARG A 3 -47.83 -3.72 -7.17
C ARG A 3 -47.09 -4.44 -8.31
N ARG A 4 -46.64 -3.69 -9.32
CA ARG A 4 -45.66 -4.18 -10.30
C ARG A 4 -44.31 -4.37 -9.61
N SER A 5 -43.83 -5.61 -9.57
CA SER A 5 -42.43 -5.92 -9.28
C SER A 5 -41.53 -5.25 -10.33
N LYS A 6 -40.51 -4.54 -9.87
CA LYS A 6 -39.45 -4.04 -10.77
C LYS A 6 -38.62 -5.25 -11.20
N SER A 7 -38.66 -5.55 -12.49
CA SER A 7 -37.80 -6.53 -13.15
C SER A 7 -36.31 -6.18 -12.97
N PRO A 8 -35.41 -7.18 -12.98
CA PRO A 8 -33.98 -6.93 -12.91
C PRO A 8 -33.52 -6.19 -14.17
N VAL A 9 -32.66 -5.19 -13.97
CA VAL A 9 -32.05 -4.38 -15.04
C VAL A 9 -31.31 -5.31 -16.01
N PRO A 10 -31.52 -5.22 -17.34
CA PRO A 10 -30.94 -6.17 -18.28
C PRO A 10 -29.42 -5.97 -18.38
N PHE A 11 -28.67 -7.08 -18.31
CA PHE A 11 -27.25 -7.15 -18.62
C PHE A 11 -27.02 -6.72 -20.08
N THR A 12 -26.46 -5.54 -20.29
CA THR A 12 -26.18 -4.99 -21.63
C THR A 12 -25.05 -5.74 -22.34
N LYS A 13 -25.11 -5.85 -23.68
CA LYS A 13 -24.12 -6.49 -24.58
C LYS A 13 -22.65 -6.08 -24.37
N SER A 14 -22.37 -4.97 -23.66
CA SER A 14 -21.01 -4.53 -23.31
C SER A 14 -20.34 -5.39 -22.23
N HIS A 15 -21.11 -6.15 -21.44
CA HIS A 15 -20.57 -6.97 -20.34
C HIS A 15 -19.95 -8.29 -20.83
N THR A 16 -20.46 -8.86 -21.93
CA THR A 16 -19.95 -10.11 -22.52
C THR A 16 -18.63 -9.93 -23.26
N VAL A 17 -18.43 -8.78 -23.92
CA VAL A 17 -17.12 -8.40 -24.51
C VAL A 17 -16.07 -8.21 -23.42
N TRP A 18 -16.46 -7.63 -22.29
CA TRP A 18 -15.56 -7.46 -21.15
C TRP A 18 -15.12 -8.80 -20.54
N LEU A 19 -16.01 -9.78 -20.43
CA LEU A 19 -15.64 -11.09 -19.89
C LEU A 19 -14.48 -11.70 -20.70
N LEU A 20 -14.58 -11.71 -22.02
CA LEU A 20 -13.54 -12.29 -22.88
C LEU A 20 -12.20 -11.52 -22.81
N ASP A 21 -12.25 -10.19 -22.92
CA ASP A 21 -11.04 -9.36 -22.88
C ASP A 21 -10.41 -9.32 -21.47
N GLY A 22 -11.21 -9.21 -20.42
CA GLY A 22 -10.76 -9.21 -19.04
C GLY A 22 -10.07 -10.51 -18.64
N PHE A 23 -10.63 -11.66 -19.04
CA PHE A 23 -9.98 -12.96 -18.83
C PHE A 23 -8.65 -13.07 -19.60
N HIS A 24 -8.59 -12.58 -20.83
CA HIS A 24 -7.35 -12.56 -21.60
C HIS A 24 -6.23 -11.81 -20.88
N TYR A 25 -6.48 -10.58 -20.41
CA TYR A 25 -5.49 -9.80 -19.67
C TYR A 25 -5.12 -10.42 -18.31
N ALA A 26 -6.09 -11.02 -17.61
CA ALA A 26 -5.83 -11.63 -16.31
C ALA A 26 -4.97 -12.91 -16.39
N ALA A 27 -5.14 -13.68 -17.47
CA ALA A 27 -4.39 -14.90 -17.74
C ALA A 27 -2.92 -14.65 -18.12
N GLN A 28 -2.60 -13.46 -18.65
CA GLN A 28 -1.22 -13.11 -18.99
C GLN A 28 -0.32 -13.06 -17.75
N GLU A 29 0.91 -13.55 -17.86
CA GLU A 29 1.90 -13.44 -16.79
C GLU A 29 2.21 -11.98 -16.46
N VAL A 30 2.30 -11.70 -15.16
CA VAL A 30 2.66 -10.38 -14.63
C VAL A 30 4.14 -10.40 -14.29
N GLU A 31 4.85 -9.41 -14.79
CA GLU A 31 6.28 -9.25 -14.54
C GLU A 31 6.50 -8.69 -13.13
N VAL A 32 7.35 -9.37 -12.35
CA VAL A 32 7.75 -8.95 -11.01
C VAL A 32 9.08 -8.21 -11.12
N LEU A 33 9.13 -6.98 -10.61
CA LEU A 33 10.34 -6.18 -10.56
C LEU A 33 10.93 -6.21 -9.15
N SER A 34 12.21 -6.55 -9.07
CA SER A 34 13.01 -6.34 -7.86
C SER A 34 13.48 -4.88 -7.75
N LEU A 35 13.73 -4.42 -6.52
CA LEU A 35 14.34 -3.10 -6.28
C LEU A 35 15.67 -2.96 -7.03
N LYS A 36 16.49 -4.01 -7.07
CA LYS A 36 17.75 -4.03 -7.83
C LYS A 36 17.52 -3.78 -9.33
N GLN A 37 16.52 -4.43 -9.94
CA GLN A 37 16.17 -4.19 -11.33
C GLN A 37 15.70 -2.75 -11.54
N MET A 38 14.84 -2.22 -10.65
CA MET A 38 14.35 -0.84 -10.73
C MET A 38 15.50 0.20 -10.65
N LEU A 39 16.44 0.00 -9.73
CA LEU A 39 17.63 0.84 -9.59
C LEU A 39 18.53 0.77 -10.84
N SER A 40 18.86 -0.45 -11.29
CA SER A 40 19.72 -0.64 -12.47
C SER A 40 19.11 -0.05 -13.75
N PHE A 41 17.79 -0.15 -13.91
CA PHE A 41 17.09 0.46 -15.03
C PHE A 41 17.08 1.98 -14.91
N GLY A 42 16.77 2.50 -13.72
CA GLY A 42 16.59 3.93 -13.48
C GLY A 42 17.89 4.73 -13.60
N HIS A 43 19.05 4.20 -13.15
CA HIS A 43 20.35 4.84 -13.39
C HIS A 43 20.60 5.12 -14.88
N ASN A 44 20.22 4.18 -15.75
CA ASN A 44 20.38 4.32 -17.20
C ASN A 44 19.30 5.19 -17.85
N ALA A 45 18.17 5.42 -17.16
CA ALA A 45 17.02 6.12 -17.71
C ALA A 45 17.10 7.64 -17.52
N LEU A 46 17.87 8.13 -16.53
CA LEU A 46 18.01 9.56 -16.25
C LEU A 46 18.58 10.36 -17.42
N ASP A 47 19.35 9.71 -18.31
CA ASP A 47 20.05 10.35 -19.43
C ASP A 47 19.58 9.90 -20.80
N SER A 48 18.54 9.05 -20.89
CA SER A 48 18.08 8.45 -22.15
C SER A 48 16.56 8.52 -22.33
N PRO A 49 16.08 9.36 -23.27
CA PRO A 49 14.66 9.43 -23.63
C PRO A 49 14.07 8.07 -24.01
N ASP A 50 14.82 7.23 -24.72
CA ASP A 50 14.38 5.90 -25.14
C ASP A 50 14.07 4.97 -23.97
N LYS A 51 14.82 5.10 -22.87
CA LYS A 51 14.58 4.32 -21.64
C LYS A 51 13.31 4.80 -20.93
N ILE A 52 13.03 6.10 -20.94
CA ILE A 52 11.78 6.65 -20.40
C ILE A 52 10.59 6.07 -21.18
N LEU A 53 10.66 6.06 -22.52
CA LEU A 53 9.63 5.46 -23.37
C LEU A 53 9.49 3.94 -23.15
N LYS A 54 10.62 3.24 -22.93
CA LYS A 54 10.60 1.82 -22.55
C LYS A 54 9.89 1.59 -21.21
N SER A 55 10.10 2.47 -20.22
CA SER A 55 9.37 2.45 -18.95
C SER A 55 7.87 2.71 -19.15
N ALA A 56 7.51 3.66 -19.99
CA ALA A 56 6.11 4.00 -20.28
C ALA A 56 5.37 2.78 -20.86
N ARG A 57 5.97 2.13 -21.87
CA ARG A 57 5.44 0.91 -22.49
C ARG A 57 5.36 -0.27 -21.52
N TYR A 58 6.32 -0.39 -20.61
CA TYR A 58 6.26 -1.39 -19.54
C TYR A 58 5.03 -1.16 -18.64
N VAL A 59 4.83 0.06 -18.14
CA VAL A 59 3.69 0.38 -17.27
C VAL A 59 2.36 0.22 -18.01
N GLN A 60 2.29 0.65 -19.27
CA GLN A 60 1.12 0.51 -20.14
C GLN A 60 0.72 -0.95 -20.34
N ARG A 61 1.70 -1.86 -20.43
CA ARG A 61 1.46 -3.31 -20.55
C ARG A 61 1.06 -3.95 -19.22
N GLU A 62 1.71 -3.59 -18.12
CA GLU A 62 1.57 -4.30 -16.84
C GLU A 62 0.36 -3.86 -16.01
N LEU A 63 -0.04 -2.58 -16.07
CA LEU A 63 -1.17 -2.09 -15.26
C LEU A 63 -2.51 -2.75 -15.65
N PRO A 64 -2.88 -2.89 -16.94
CA PRO A 64 -4.12 -3.57 -17.34
C PRO A 64 -4.17 -5.02 -16.84
N LYS A 65 -3.09 -5.78 -16.96
CA LYS A 65 -3.00 -7.17 -16.47
C LYS A 65 -3.30 -7.26 -14.96
N ARG A 66 -2.65 -6.37 -14.17
CA ARG A 66 -2.82 -6.31 -12.71
C ARG A 66 -4.23 -5.87 -12.31
N LEU A 67 -4.83 -4.94 -13.04
CA LEU A 67 -6.21 -4.49 -12.83
C LEU A 67 -7.23 -5.59 -13.18
N ALA A 68 -7.04 -6.28 -14.30
CA ALA A 68 -7.91 -7.37 -14.75
C ALA A 68 -8.01 -8.48 -13.69
N ARG A 69 -6.88 -8.90 -13.12
CA ARG A 69 -6.87 -9.86 -12.00
C ARG A 69 -7.66 -9.39 -10.79
N ARG A 70 -7.56 -8.11 -10.42
CA ARG A 70 -8.36 -7.56 -9.30
C ARG A 70 -9.85 -7.47 -9.61
N LEU A 71 -10.21 -7.19 -10.86
CA LEU A 71 -11.60 -7.20 -11.29
C LEU A 71 -12.19 -8.61 -11.23
N LEU A 72 -11.43 -9.63 -11.64
CA LEU A 72 -11.83 -11.03 -11.44
C LEU A 72 -11.95 -11.40 -9.96
N ASP A 73 -10.97 -11.04 -9.14
CA ASP A 73 -11.03 -11.32 -7.70
C ASP A 73 -12.29 -10.72 -7.05
N LEU A 74 -12.65 -9.48 -7.44
CA LEU A 74 -13.88 -8.82 -6.97
C LEU A 74 -15.15 -9.54 -7.45
N GLN A 75 -15.16 -10.09 -8.66
CA GLN A 75 -16.30 -10.83 -9.22
C GLN A 75 -16.49 -12.20 -8.59
N LEU A 76 -15.41 -12.83 -8.12
CA LEU A 76 -15.42 -14.15 -7.50
C LEU A 76 -15.79 -14.11 -6.01
N LEU A 77 -15.98 -12.92 -5.44
CA LEU A 77 -16.43 -12.78 -4.05
C LEU A 77 -17.86 -13.33 -3.87
N PRO A 78 -18.23 -13.75 -2.65
CA PRO A 78 -19.60 -14.15 -2.34
C PRO A 78 -20.59 -13.06 -2.72
N TYR A 79 -21.77 -13.44 -3.24
CA TYR A 79 -22.78 -12.52 -3.75
C TYR A 79 -23.14 -11.38 -2.77
N ILE A 80 -23.22 -11.70 -1.47
CA ILE A 80 -23.51 -10.73 -0.42
C ILE A 80 -22.44 -9.63 -0.26
N VAL A 81 -21.21 -9.89 -0.71
CA VAL A 81 -20.09 -8.96 -0.72
C VAL A 81 -20.11 -8.14 -2.00
N VAL A 82 -20.30 -8.78 -3.16
CA VAL A 82 -20.37 -8.11 -4.46
C VAL A 82 -21.52 -7.09 -4.53
N THR A 83 -22.63 -7.38 -3.85
CA THR A 83 -23.79 -6.49 -3.79
C THR A 83 -23.61 -5.27 -2.88
N ASN A 84 -22.54 -5.23 -2.08
CA ASN A 84 -22.26 -4.08 -1.21
C ASN A 84 -21.94 -2.83 -2.05
N PRO A 85 -22.57 -1.66 -1.77
CA PRO A 85 -22.35 -0.44 -2.54
C PRO A 85 -20.90 0.04 -2.60
N HIS A 86 -20.15 -0.11 -1.50
CA HIS A 86 -18.73 0.25 -1.44
C HIS A 86 -17.87 -0.66 -2.32
N ILE A 87 -18.12 -1.97 -2.26
CA ILE A 87 -17.42 -2.94 -3.13
C ILE A 87 -17.73 -2.67 -4.60
N LYS A 88 -18.99 -2.38 -4.93
CA LYS A 88 -19.40 -1.98 -6.29
C LYS A 88 -18.70 -0.70 -6.75
N LYS A 89 -18.52 0.29 -5.87
CA LYS A 89 -17.77 1.52 -6.17
C LYS A 89 -16.31 1.21 -6.51
N VAL A 90 -15.65 0.36 -5.72
CA VAL A 90 -14.27 -0.08 -5.98
C VAL A 90 -14.17 -0.82 -7.33
N TYR A 91 -15.10 -1.73 -7.59
CA TYR A 91 -15.17 -2.45 -8.87
C TYR A 91 -15.31 -1.50 -10.05
N ASN A 92 -16.27 -0.56 -9.99
CA ASN A 92 -16.51 0.39 -11.08
C ASN A 92 -15.28 1.27 -11.35
N GLN A 93 -14.59 1.73 -10.30
CA GLN A 93 -13.41 2.57 -10.46
C GLN A 93 -12.23 1.79 -11.09
N TYR A 94 -12.03 0.54 -10.68
CA TYR A 94 -11.03 -0.33 -11.29
C TYR A 94 -11.38 -0.69 -12.73
N TYR A 95 -12.67 -0.87 -13.02
CA TYR A 95 -13.18 -1.15 -14.36
C TYR A 95 -12.91 0.02 -15.30
N VAL A 96 -13.27 1.24 -14.90
CA VAL A 96 -12.98 2.45 -15.68
C VAL A 96 -11.49 2.56 -15.94
N SER A 97 -10.65 2.33 -14.93
CA SER A 97 -9.19 2.40 -15.09
C SER A 97 -8.64 1.34 -16.04
N PHE A 98 -9.15 0.12 -15.96
CA PHE A 98 -8.78 -0.96 -16.87
C PHE A 98 -9.21 -0.65 -18.32
N GLU A 99 -10.45 -0.23 -18.52
CA GLU A 99 -11.00 0.13 -19.82
C GLU A 99 -10.24 1.29 -20.46
N THR A 100 -9.90 2.31 -19.68
CA THR A 100 -9.12 3.44 -20.17
C THR A 100 -7.73 2.96 -20.59
N LEU A 101 -7.00 2.28 -19.70
CA LEU A 101 -5.60 1.89 -19.96
C LEU A 101 -5.46 0.91 -21.13
N ARG A 102 -6.38 -0.06 -21.29
CA ARG A 102 -6.29 -1.07 -22.36
C ARG A 102 -6.55 -0.50 -23.76
N ARG A 103 -7.26 0.63 -23.85
CA ARG A 103 -7.62 1.28 -25.13
C ARG A 103 -6.58 2.31 -25.57
N LEU A 104 -5.62 2.64 -24.71
CA LEU A 104 -4.60 3.62 -25.04
C LEU A 104 -3.71 3.12 -26.18
N PRO A 105 -3.41 3.97 -27.18
CA PRO A 105 -2.40 3.65 -28.18
C PRO A 105 -1.03 3.51 -27.52
N THR A 106 -0.17 2.67 -28.10
CA THR A 106 1.19 2.48 -27.58
C THR A 106 1.95 3.79 -27.57
N VAL A 107 2.57 4.13 -26.44
CA VAL A 107 3.40 5.35 -26.29
C VAL A 107 4.60 5.28 -27.23
N LYS A 108 4.68 6.19 -28.20
CA LYS A 108 5.75 6.27 -29.20
C LYS A 108 6.65 7.48 -29.01
N SER A 109 6.10 8.59 -28.56
CA SER A 109 6.79 9.87 -28.41
C SER A 109 6.87 10.32 -26.94
N LEU A 110 7.68 11.34 -26.67
CA LEU A 110 7.71 11.99 -25.35
C LEU A 110 6.43 12.78 -25.05
N GLU A 111 5.72 13.24 -26.08
CA GLU A 111 4.42 13.91 -25.96
C GLU A 111 3.36 12.90 -25.49
N ASP A 112 3.28 11.73 -26.16
CA ASP A 112 2.42 10.61 -25.74
C ASP A 112 2.71 10.21 -24.29
N ASN A 113 3.98 10.25 -23.90
CA ASN A 113 4.41 9.93 -22.53
C ASN A 113 3.96 10.99 -21.51
N ALA A 114 3.91 12.27 -21.89
CA ALA A 114 3.41 13.33 -21.03
C ALA A 114 1.91 13.15 -20.76
N ASP A 115 1.12 12.86 -21.80
CA ASP A 115 -0.31 12.55 -21.69
C ASP A 115 -0.54 11.29 -20.85
N PHE A 116 0.22 10.24 -21.11
CA PHE A 116 0.18 9.00 -20.33
C PHE A 116 0.52 9.26 -18.86
N SER A 117 1.53 10.07 -18.58
CA SER A 117 1.92 10.44 -17.22
C SER A 117 0.83 11.24 -16.50
N GLN A 118 0.13 12.15 -17.19
CA GLN A 118 -1.00 12.87 -16.62
C GLN A 118 -2.14 11.91 -16.27
N LEU A 119 -2.46 10.99 -17.18
CA LEU A 119 -3.48 9.98 -16.96
C LEU A 119 -3.14 9.06 -15.77
N LEU A 120 -1.88 8.63 -15.64
CA LEU A 120 -1.44 7.84 -14.49
C LEU A 120 -1.63 8.57 -13.17
N ARG A 121 -1.30 9.87 -13.11
CA ARG A 121 -1.54 10.69 -11.89
C ARG A 121 -3.02 10.72 -11.54
N GLN A 122 -3.90 10.96 -12.52
CA GLN A 122 -5.35 10.94 -12.30
C GLN A 122 -5.83 9.59 -11.75
N HIS A 123 -5.35 8.47 -12.31
CA HIS A 123 -5.72 7.14 -11.79
C HIS A 123 -5.20 6.89 -10.37
N LEU A 124 -3.99 7.35 -10.02
CA LEU A 124 -3.46 7.22 -8.67
C LEU A 124 -4.31 7.99 -7.66
N ASP A 125 -4.73 9.21 -8.00
CA ASP A 125 -5.56 10.05 -7.15
C ASP A 125 -6.97 9.48 -6.99
N GLN A 126 -7.59 9.06 -8.09
CA GLN A 126 -8.92 8.42 -8.06
C GLN A 126 -8.94 7.09 -7.30
N HIS A 127 -7.80 6.37 -7.27
CA HIS A 127 -7.65 5.14 -6.52
C HIS A 127 -7.27 5.33 -5.04
N ALA A 128 -6.91 6.55 -4.62
CA ALA A 128 -6.54 6.82 -3.24
C ALA A 128 -7.62 6.37 -2.23
N PRO A 129 -8.90 6.77 -2.35
CA PRO A 129 -9.95 6.40 -1.38
C PRO A 129 -10.46 4.96 -1.52
N MET A 130 -9.97 4.18 -2.49
CA MET A 130 -10.51 2.84 -2.76
C MET A 130 -10.18 1.84 -1.66
N LEU A 131 -9.08 2.03 -0.92
CA LEU A 131 -8.75 1.15 0.21
C LEU A 131 -9.75 1.32 1.36
N ASP A 132 -10.06 2.56 1.73
CA ASP A 132 -11.03 2.85 2.79
C ASP A 132 -12.42 2.37 2.39
N CYS A 133 -12.80 2.60 1.12
CA CYS A 133 -14.05 2.09 0.57
C CYS A 133 -14.13 0.56 0.64
N LEU A 134 -13.06 -0.13 0.24
CA LEU A 134 -12.96 -1.59 0.34
C LEU A 134 -13.11 -2.05 1.80
N ALA A 135 -12.34 -1.47 2.72
CA ALA A 135 -12.36 -1.83 4.13
C ALA A 135 -13.75 -1.62 4.77
N THR A 136 -14.43 -0.51 4.45
CA THR A 136 -15.81 -0.24 4.90
C THR A 136 -16.78 -1.29 4.38
N GLY A 137 -16.75 -1.59 3.08
CA GLY A 137 -17.64 -2.60 2.49
C GLY A 137 -17.43 -4.00 3.07
N LEU A 138 -16.17 -4.41 3.27
CA LEU A 138 -15.87 -5.70 3.89
C LEU A 138 -16.33 -5.76 5.35
N ARG A 139 -16.14 -4.66 6.11
CA ARG A 139 -16.60 -4.55 7.50
C ARG A 139 -18.12 -4.68 7.62
N GLU A 140 -18.88 -4.02 6.74
CA GLU A 140 -20.34 -4.12 6.71
C GLU A 140 -20.82 -5.54 6.36
N CYS A 141 -20.11 -6.25 5.50
CA CYS A 141 -20.42 -7.65 5.20
C CYS A 141 -20.11 -8.56 6.38
N LYS A 142 -18.97 -8.33 7.06
CA LYS A 142 -18.55 -9.07 8.26
C LYS A 142 -19.42 -8.80 9.48
N SER A 143 -20.06 -7.63 9.59
CA SER A 143 -20.94 -7.30 10.72
C SER A 143 -22.33 -7.96 10.65
N LYS A 144 -22.65 -8.67 9.56
CA LYS A 144 -23.93 -9.38 9.42
C LYS A 144 -23.93 -10.66 10.25
N GLU A 145 -24.81 -10.73 11.22
CA GLU A 145 -24.84 -11.79 12.24
C GLU A 145 -24.86 -13.23 11.67
N LEU A 146 -25.67 -13.49 10.64
CA LEU A 146 -25.87 -14.83 10.10
C LEU A 146 -24.74 -15.35 9.21
N VAL A 147 -23.94 -14.45 8.62
CA VAL A 147 -23.02 -14.76 7.51
C VAL A 147 -21.63 -14.16 7.69
N GLY A 148 -21.47 -13.19 8.58
CA GLY A 148 -20.20 -12.49 8.79
C GLY A 148 -19.08 -13.43 9.23
N GLY A 149 -19.38 -14.36 10.14
CA GLY A 149 -18.42 -15.35 10.62
C GLY A 149 -17.97 -16.35 9.56
N CYS A 150 -18.78 -16.63 8.53
CA CYS A 150 -18.42 -17.57 7.47
C CYS A 150 -17.70 -16.93 6.28
N LEU A 151 -17.67 -15.60 6.18
CA LEU A 151 -16.95 -14.90 5.11
C LEU A 151 -15.44 -14.97 5.35
N GLN A 152 -14.70 -15.74 4.56
CA GLN A 152 -13.23 -15.77 4.59
C GLN A 152 -12.69 -14.77 3.57
N MET A 153 -12.16 -13.64 4.03
CA MET A 153 -11.81 -12.50 3.17
C MET A 153 -10.34 -12.08 3.26
N ASP A 154 -9.57 -12.67 4.17
CA ASP A 154 -8.22 -12.20 4.49
C ASP A 154 -7.28 -12.36 3.30
N SER A 155 -7.29 -13.54 2.67
CA SER A 155 -6.48 -13.81 1.47
C SER A 155 -6.82 -12.88 0.29
N PHE A 156 -8.11 -12.57 0.12
CA PHE A 156 -8.58 -11.60 -0.87
C PHE A 156 -8.08 -10.19 -0.54
N PHE A 157 -8.22 -9.75 0.71
CA PHE A 157 -7.83 -8.41 1.15
C PHE A 157 -6.31 -8.21 1.03
N ASP A 158 -5.54 -9.19 1.47
CA ASP A 158 -4.10 -9.28 1.29
C ASP A 158 -3.68 -9.16 -0.18
N SER A 159 -4.37 -9.92 -1.05
CA SER A 159 -4.13 -9.87 -2.49
C SER A 159 -4.45 -8.47 -3.06
N MET A 160 -5.56 -7.86 -2.65
CA MET A 160 -5.94 -6.49 -3.04
C MET A 160 -4.90 -5.46 -2.60
N LEU A 161 -4.43 -5.53 -1.35
CA LEU A 161 -3.39 -4.65 -0.80
C LEU A 161 -2.08 -4.79 -1.57
N ARG A 162 -1.56 -6.02 -1.72
CA ARG A 162 -0.31 -6.28 -2.46
C ARG A 162 -0.39 -5.76 -3.89
N SER A 163 -1.49 -5.98 -4.60
CA SER A 163 -1.65 -5.46 -5.96
C SER A 163 -1.82 -3.95 -6.02
N ARG A 164 -2.48 -3.31 -5.04
CA ARG A 164 -2.55 -1.84 -4.95
C ARG A 164 -1.15 -1.24 -4.77
N ILE A 165 -0.36 -1.75 -3.83
CA ILE A 165 1.03 -1.33 -3.60
C ILE A 165 1.84 -1.53 -4.89
N SER A 166 1.79 -2.73 -5.46
CA SER A 166 2.53 -3.08 -6.68
C SER A 166 2.19 -2.18 -7.87
N ARG A 167 0.90 -1.86 -8.11
CA ARG A 167 0.47 -0.94 -9.18
C ARG A 167 0.94 0.49 -8.92
N ARG A 168 0.86 0.95 -7.67
CA ARG A 168 1.29 2.29 -7.27
C ARG A 168 2.80 2.47 -7.43
N VAL A 169 3.59 1.51 -6.97
CA VAL A 169 5.06 1.51 -7.12
C VAL A 169 5.48 1.64 -8.59
N ILE A 170 4.93 0.82 -9.50
CA ILE A 170 5.36 0.86 -10.91
C ILE A 170 4.93 2.16 -11.60
N ALA A 171 3.76 2.70 -11.24
CA ALA A 171 3.27 3.96 -11.79
C ALA A 171 4.11 5.13 -11.26
N GLU A 172 4.28 5.24 -9.95
CA GLU A 172 5.08 6.30 -9.32
C GLU A 172 6.54 6.24 -9.74
N GLN A 173 7.13 5.04 -9.88
CA GLN A 173 8.48 4.91 -10.41
C GLN A 173 8.59 5.59 -11.77
N HIS A 174 7.72 5.23 -12.72
CA HIS A 174 7.74 5.82 -14.04
C HIS A 174 7.54 7.34 -14.03
N LEU A 175 6.58 7.83 -13.22
CA LEU A 175 6.29 9.26 -13.08
C LEU A 175 7.48 10.07 -12.53
N HIS A 176 8.36 9.44 -11.76
CA HIS A 176 9.53 10.10 -11.17
C HIS A 176 10.84 9.85 -11.94
N LEU A 177 10.89 8.89 -12.86
CA LEU A 177 12.11 8.58 -13.63
C LEU A 177 12.63 9.77 -14.45
N GLY A 178 11.75 10.66 -14.92
CA GLY A 178 12.15 11.86 -15.66
C GLY A 178 12.64 13.03 -14.79
N ASN A 179 12.45 12.94 -13.46
CA ASN A 179 12.78 14.02 -12.54
C ASN A 179 14.12 13.72 -11.85
N LYS A 180 15.18 14.44 -12.24
CA LYS A 180 16.48 14.33 -11.58
C LYS A 180 16.38 14.89 -10.16
N ARG A 181 16.35 14.00 -9.18
CA ARG A 181 16.40 14.32 -7.75
C ARG A 181 17.70 13.71 -7.19
N PRO A 182 18.56 14.49 -6.52
CA PRO A 182 19.76 13.95 -5.86
C PRO A 182 19.37 12.80 -4.94
N ALA A 183 20.16 11.72 -4.87
CA ALA A 183 19.88 10.55 -4.02
C ALA A 183 18.60 9.76 -4.36
N TYR A 184 17.94 10.02 -5.49
CA TYR A 184 16.73 9.30 -5.89
C TYR A 184 16.80 8.72 -7.31
N ILE A 185 16.22 7.53 -7.45
CA ILE A 185 15.95 6.88 -8.73
C ILE A 185 14.47 6.54 -8.80
N GLY A 186 13.71 7.42 -9.44
CA GLY A 186 12.25 7.37 -9.40
C GLY A 186 11.74 7.60 -7.98
N THR A 187 11.07 6.61 -7.39
CA THR A 187 10.55 6.66 -6.01
C THR A 187 11.51 6.07 -4.97
N ILE A 188 12.63 5.47 -5.41
CA ILE A 188 13.61 4.81 -4.54
C ILE A 188 14.67 5.84 -4.13
N CYS A 189 14.85 6.02 -2.81
CA CYS A 189 16.01 6.71 -2.24
C CYS A 189 17.19 5.75 -2.22
N THR A 190 18.37 6.18 -2.69
CA THR A 190 19.55 5.30 -2.82
C THR A 190 20.31 5.09 -1.51
N ASP A 191 20.14 6.01 -0.58
CA ASP A 191 20.88 6.19 0.67
C ASP A 191 19.92 6.64 1.78
N LEU A 192 18.75 5.97 1.88
CA LEU A 192 17.76 6.27 2.92
C LEU A 192 18.37 6.07 4.30
N ASP A 193 18.45 7.15 5.08
CA ASP A 193 18.83 7.11 6.49
C ASP A 193 17.72 6.44 7.31
N VAL A 194 18.02 5.26 7.85
CA VAL A 194 17.06 4.48 8.63
C VAL A 194 16.83 5.12 10.00
N HIS A 195 17.84 5.76 10.59
CA HIS A 195 17.73 6.42 11.89
C HIS A 195 16.79 7.62 11.80
N GLU A 196 16.95 8.46 10.77
CA GLU A 196 16.05 9.61 10.53
C GLU A 196 14.59 9.16 10.34
N SER A 197 14.34 8.11 9.55
CA SER A 197 13.00 7.54 9.38
C SER A 197 12.40 7.04 10.71
N ILE A 198 13.20 6.42 11.58
CA ILE A 198 12.75 5.97 12.91
C ILE A 198 12.41 7.16 13.79
N ASP A 199 13.31 8.15 13.89
CA ASP A 199 13.10 9.35 14.71
C ASP A 199 11.84 10.10 14.29
N PHE A 200 11.65 10.29 12.99
CA PHE A 200 10.45 10.92 12.45
C PHE A 200 9.18 10.15 12.84
N ALA A 201 9.19 8.82 12.72
CA ALA A 201 8.06 7.98 13.12
C ALA A 201 7.81 8.02 14.63
N VAL A 202 8.85 8.04 15.47
CA VAL A 202 8.74 8.17 16.94
C VAL A 202 8.11 9.52 17.31
N GLN A 203 8.58 10.63 16.74
CA GLN A 203 8.03 11.95 17.02
C GLN A 203 6.54 12.03 16.65
N LYS A 204 6.20 11.56 15.46
CA LYS A 204 4.82 11.58 14.95
C LYS A 204 3.88 10.70 15.79
N THR A 205 4.33 9.50 16.17
CA THR A 205 3.52 8.59 16.99
C THR A 205 3.41 9.07 18.43
N ARG A 206 4.47 9.66 19.01
CA ARG A 206 4.44 10.31 20.32
C ARG A 206 3.42 11.45 20.34
N GLN A 207 3.40 12.30 19.33
CA GLN A 207 2.41 13.38 19.22
C GLN A 207 0.98 12.83 19.25
N VAL A 208 0.66 11.87 18.37
CA VAL A 208 -0.67 11.24 18.33
C VAL A 208 -1.03 10.57 19.65
N CYS A 209 -0.06 9.92 20.29
CA CYS A 209 -0.25 9.25 21.58
C CYS A 209 -0.54 10.26 22.70
N MET A 210 0.21 11.37 22.76
CA MET A 210 -0.01 12.48 23.69
C MET A 210 -1.38 13.14 23.49
N GLU A 211 -1.77 13.41 22.24
CA GLU A 211 -3.09 13.99 21.92
C GLU A 211 -4.24 13.05 22.30
N THR A 212 -4.04 11.73 22.20
CA THR A 212 -5.10 10.73 22.44
C THR A 212 -5.20 10.31 23.91
N TYR A 213 -4.07 10.17 24.59
CA TYR A 213 -3.98 9.55 25.92
C TYR A 213 -3.36 10.44 27.00
N GLY A 214 -2.88 11.65 26.64
CA GLY A 214 -2.22 12.58 27.56
C GLY A 214 -0.80 12.17 28.00
N THR A 215 -0.33 11.00 27.57
CA THR A 215 1.01 10.48 27.85
C THR A 215 1.49 9.63 26.67
N ALA A 216 2.79 9.43 26.57
CA ALA A 216 3.40 8.53 25.59
C ALA A 216 4.66 7.89 26.19
N PRO A 217 4.90 6.60 25.95
CA PRO A 217 6.09 5.92 26.44
C PRO A 217 7.35 6.41 25.73
N ASP A 218 8.49 6.23 26.38
CA ASP A 218 9.78 6.52 25.77
C ASP A 218 10.19 5.42 24.81
N VAL A 219 10.88 5.82 23.74
CA VAL A 219 11.40 4.92 22.72
C VAL A 219 12.91 5.02 22.74
N VAL A 220 13.57 3.88 22.91
CA VAL A 220 15.02 3.76 22.87
C VAL A 220 15.40 3.07 21.57
N VAL A 221 16.10 3.80 20.73
CA VAL A 221 16.62 3.29 19.45
C VAL A 221 18.04 2.78 19.69
N SER A 222 18.32 1.57 19.20
CA SER A 222 19.63 0.93 19.31
C SER A 222 20.05 0.31 17.99
N GLY A 223 21.34 0.36 17.67
CA GLY A 223 21.90 -0.14 16.42
C GLY A 223 22.90 0.84 15.82
N ASP A 224 23.23 0.64 14.53
CA ASP A 224 24.08 1.54 13.77
C ASP A 224 23.32 2.83 13.38
N PRO A 225 23.69 4.01 13.90
CA PRO A 225 23.04 5.27 13.57
C PRO A 225 23.39 5.77 12.16
N GLN A 226 24.36 5.16 11.48
CA GLN A 226 24.75 5.51 10.11
C GLN A 226 24.20 4.53 9.07
N LEU A 227 23.27 3.65 9.48
CA LEU A 227 22.68 2.66 8.59
C LEU A 227 21.86 3.34 7.48
N THR A 228 22.36 3.25 6.25
CA THR A 228 21.63 3.66 5.05
C THR A 228 21.24 2.46 4.19
N ILE A 229 20.03 2.48 3.61
CA ILE A 229 19.57 1.44 2.68
C ILE A 229 18.93 2.03 1.42
N PRO A 230 19.09 1.40 0.23
CA PRO A 230 18.32 1.79 -0.94
C PRO A 230 16.87 1.27 -0.82
N TYR A 231 15.91 2.16 -0.56
CA TYR A 231 14.52 1.78 -0.34
C TYR A 231 13.52 2.89 -0.70
N ILE A 232 12.22 2.57 -0.67
CA ILE A 232 11.14 3.53 -0.92
C ILE A 232 10.77 4.16 0.44
N PRO A 233 11.06 5.45 0.70
CA PRO A 233 10.91 6.06 2.02
C PRO A 233 9.47 5.97 2.56
N ALA A 234 8.49 6.33 1.71
CA ALA A 234 7.07 6.29 2.08
C ALA A 234 6.59 4.91 2.56
N HIS A 235 7.20 3.81 2.09
CA HIS A 235 6.87 2.48 2.58
C HIS A 235 7.44 2.22 3.98
N LEU A 236 8.71 2.59 4.20
CA LEU A 236 9.37 2.43 5.49
C LEU A 236 8.67 3.28 6.56
N ASP A 237 8.41 4.55 6.26
CA ASP A 237 7.76 5.48 7.17
C ASP A 237 6.37 4.99 7.59
N TYR A 238 5.59 4.43 6.65
CA TYR A 238 4.28 3.84 6.96
C TYR A 238 4.40 2.63 7.88
N MET A 239 5.34 1.71 7.60
CA MET A 239 5.56 0.53 8.45
C MET A 239 5.98 0.92 9.86
N LEU A 240 6.95 1.83 9.99
CA LEU A 240 7.43 2.31 11.29
C LEU A 240 6.31 3.02 12.06
N TYR A 241 5.58 3.92 11.40
CA TYR A 241 4.47 4.65 12.02
C TYR A 241 3.38 3.69 12.55
N GLU A 242 2.94 2.72 11.75
CA GLU A 242 1.88 1.80 12.17
C GLU A 242 2.32 0.86 13.30
N LEU A 243 3.57 0.36 13.27
CA LEU A 243 4.12 -0.46 14.33
C LEU A 243 4.28 0.32 15.64
N LEU A 244 4.89 1.50 15.59
CA LEU A 244 5.12 2.35 16.76
C LEU A 244 3.80 2.84 17.37
N LYS A 245 2.83 3.25 16.54
CA LYS A 245 1.49 3.67 17.02
C LYS A 245 0.81 2.56 17.83
N ASN A 246 0.86 1.32 17.34
CA ASN A 246 0.29 0.17 18.04
C ASN A 246 1.04 -0.14 19.33
N ALA A 247 2.38 -0.12 19.29
CA ALA A 247 3.22 -0.42 20.44
C ALA A 247 3.09 0.63 21.55
N MET A 248 3.06 1.91 21.20
CA MET A 248 2.84 3.01 22.15
C MET A 248 1.46 2.95 22.79
N ARG A 249 0.39 2.69 22.01
CA ARG A 249 -0.97 2.50 22.54
C ARG A 249 -1.00 1.39 23.59
N TYR A 250 -0.34 0.26 23.31
CA TYR A 250 -0.25 -0.84 24.26
C TYR A 250 0.52 -0.43 25.52
N GLY A 251 1.67 0.23 25.37
CA GLY A 251 2.49 0.70 26.48
C GLY A 251 1.72 1.61 27.46
N VAL A 252 0.95 2.57 26.92
CA VAL A 252 0.09 3.45 27.76
C VAL A 252 -1.02 2.67 28.46
N SER A 253 -1.69 1.77 27.74
CA SER A 253 -2.80 0.99 28.29
C SER A 253 -2.34 0.09 29.44
N TYR A 254 -1.13 -0.48 29.32
CA TYR A 254 -0.54 -1.32 30.37
C TYR A 254 -0.17 -0.51 31.62
N ALA A 255 0.45 0.65 31.45
CA ALA A 255 0.80 1.55 32.56
C ALA A 255 -0.45 2.08 33.30
N GLY A 256 -1.55 2.35 32.57
CA GLY A 256 -2.82 2.79 33.16
C GLY A 256 -3.54 1.70 33.97
N CYS A 257 -3.47 0.43 33.55
CA CYS A 257 -4.09 -0.70 34.26
C CYS A 257 -3.34 -1.10 35.54
N THR A 258 -2.06 -0.76 35.65
CA THR A 258 -1.20 -1.13 36.79
C THR A 258 -1.10 -0.03 37.85
N GLY A 259 -1.83 1.08 37.70
CA GLY A 259 -1.88 2.15 38.72
C GLY A 259 -0.51 2.73 39.03
N TRP A 260 0.32 2.96 38.01
CA TRP A 260 1.66 3.53 38.22
C TRP A 260 1.56 4.98 38.71
N HIS A 261 1.68 5.14 40.02
CA HIS A 261 2.25 6.34 40.62
C HIS A 261 3.79 6.20 40.64
N PRO A 262 4.55 7.25 40.29
CA PRO A 262 6.00 7.16 40.18
C PRO A 262 6.62 7.27 41.58
N LEU A 263 6.64 6.18 42.35
CA LEU A 263 7.53 6.03 43.51
C LEU A 263 7.83 4.54 43.75
N ALA A 264 9.12 4.20 43.55
CA ALA A 264 9.91 3.17 44.20
C ALA A 264 9.39 1.71 44.23
N ASP A 265 10.33 0.80 43.96
CA ASP A 265 10.26 -0.63 44.28
C ASP A 265 9.37 -1.52 43.40
N GLN A 266 9.85 -1.79 42.18
CA GLN A 266 9.83 -3.15 41.62
C GLN A 266 10.85 -3.29 40.48
N ALA A 267 12.12 -3.10 40.84
CA ALA A 267 13.26 -3.53 40.03
C ALA A 267 13.60 -4.99 40.36
N GLN A 268 12.86 -5.96 39.82
CA GLN A 268 13.28 -7.37 39.98
C GLN A 268 12.78 -8.38 38.94
N CYS A 269 12.44 -7.94 37.73
CA CYS A 269 12.28 -8.87 36.63
C CYS A 269 12.81 -8.21 35.36
N TRP A 270 13.80 -8.87 34.73
CA TRP A 270 14.65 -8.40 33.62
C TRP A 270 15.92 -7.69 34.12
N SER A 271 16.89 -8.53 34.47
CA SER A 271 18.18 -8.22 35.07
C SER A 271 19.10 -7.37 34.19
N ASP A 272 19.79 -6.46 34.88
CA ASP A 272 21.05 -5.76 34.56
C ASP A 272 21.08 -4.78 33.37
N GLY A 273 21.12 -3.49 33.72
CA GLY A 273 21.66 -2.41 32.87
C GLY A 273 20.70 -1.27 32.55
N HIS A 274 20.42 -0.42 33.56
CA HIS A 274 20.05 1.00 33.53
C HIS A 274 19.36 1.58 32.27
N ASP A 275 18.04 1.78 32.32
CA ASP A 275 17.41 3.06 32.75
C ASP A 275 15.88 2.91 32.77
N GLY A 276 15.28 3.42 33.84
CA GLY A 276 13.87 3.20 34.21
C GLY A 276 12.90 4.01 33.35
N GLY A 277 12.32 3.36 32.36
CA GLY A 277 11.15 3.82 31.61
C GLY A 277 10.51 2.62 30.89
N ALA A 278 9.22 2.71 30.58
CA ALA A 278 8.61 1.78 29.63
C ALA A 278 9.21 2.06 28.25
N SER A 279 10.39 1.51 28.00
CA SER A 279 11.21 1.76 26.82
C SER A 279 10.85 0.76 25.74
N LEU A 280 10.26 1.24 24.64
CA LEU A 280 10.19 0.46 23.42
C LEU A 280 11.59 0.39 22.79
N ARG A 281 12.19 -0.80 22.74
CA ARG A 281 13.49 -1.02 22.07
C ARG A 281 13.26 -1.41 20.61
N LEU A 282 13.74 -0.59 19.69
CA LEU A 282 13.89 -0.96 18.29
C LEU A 282 15.34 -1.37 18.06
N GLY A 283 15.56 -2.58 17.53
CA GLY A 283 16.88 -3.08 17.14
C GLY A 283 16.94 -3.27 15.63
N THR A 284 17.94 -2.69 14.98
CA THR A 284 18.31 -3.07 13.62
C THR A 284 19.12 -4.36 13.69
N GLY A 285 18.60 -5.43 13.09
CA GLY A 285 19.22 -6.75 13.20
C GLY A 285 20.65 -6.75 12.66
N ASN A 286 21.61 -7.25 13.46
CA ASN A 286 22.95 -7.55 13.00
C ASN A 286 22.88 -8.68 11.96
N HIS A 287 22.99 -8.33 10.67
CA HIS A 287 23.34 -9.31 9.66
C HIS A 287 24.83 -9.64 9.78
N THR A 288 25.16 -10.57 10.67
CA THR A 288 26.40 -11.34 10.58
C THR A 288 26.39 -12.08 9.25
N ARG A 289 27.27 -11.64 8.35
CA ARG A 289 27.69 -12.35 7.14
C ARG A 289 28.11 -13.76 7.54
N ALA A 290 27.31 -14.77 7.21
CA ALA A 290 27.78 -16.15 7.16
C ALA A 290 28.67 -16.27 5.92
N SER A 291 29.90 -16.71 6.16
CA SER A 291 30.95 -17.08 5.22
C SER A 291 30.49 -18.02 4.11
#